data_AF-A0A7R7HX37-F1
#
_entry.id   AF-A0A7R7HX37-F1
#
_cell.length_a   1.000
_cell.length_b   1.000
_cell.length_c   1.000
_cell.angle_alpha   90.00
_cell.angle_beta   90.00
_cell.angle_gamma   90.00
#
_symmetry.space_group_name_H-M   'P 1'
#
loop_
_entity.id
_entity.type
_entity.pdbx_description
1 polymer ?
#
loop_
_entity_poly.entity_id
_entity_poly.type
_entity_poly.pdbx_seq_one_letter_code
_entity_poly.pdbx_strand_id
1 'polypeptide(L)'
;MSHGEGGSILRQPKSVWAVAFACVIAFMGIGLVDPILPAISKDLHANPSQVELLFTSYMLVTGVAMIITGWVSSRIGPKRTLLAGLVLIVVFSALAGSANGVDGIIGFRAGWGLGNALFIATALAVIVGAASGGVGGAIILYEAALGVGIAVGPLLGGLLGGISWRGPFIGVAVLMAIAFIAVVTLLPTSPKPAHRSSLADPFKALRHRGLLTTALTALFYNYGFFTLLAWTPFPMGLSAHQLGLVFFGWGLCLAVTSVFVAPRLQVRFGTVKTLYVVQGLIALTLVVMGVGTQSKLTLILAVIIAGLFLGINNTLITQAVMKAAPVERPVASAAYSFVRFIGGAIAPFLAGKLGENISPNLPFYVGAGCVVIGILVLASGRKVLARVDEPEEPAPSPADAGRLLVAVDAGPAGTAVVRHAAEVAARRGLSVHLLHVRETEVVGDAAVALEGDADAQRLLAERLAELRAAGVSADGEIAASTGTHPEVARLILDRAVKLAAPAVVIGSSSHTGLHGLLGGSVVAEVSQHAGRPVLIIDPAADKLSPVTG
;
A
#
# COMPACT_ATOMS: atom_id res chain seq x y z
N MET A 1 17.29 -24.44 0.35
CA MET A 1 15.90 -23.91 0.35
C MET A 1 15.39 -23.93 1.79
N SER A 2 15.64 -22.88 2.58
CA SER A 2 14.95 -22.66 3.85
C SER A 2 13.83 -21.65 3.58
N HIS A 3 12.59 -22.07 3.78
CA HIS A 3 11.46 -21.16 3.84
C HIS A 3 11.63 -20.30 5.10
N GLY A 4 12.11 -19.06 4.92
CA GLY A 4 12.09 -18.06 5.98
C GLY A 4 10.68 -17.92 6.53
N GLU A 5 10.56 -17.92 7.85
CA GLU A 5 9.33 -17.90 8.62
C GLU A 5 8.33 -16.86 8.07
N GLY A 6 7.35 -17.33 7.28
CA GLY A 6 6.24 -16.51 6.84
C GLY A 6 5.41 -16.13 8.07
N GLY A 7 5.45 -14.85 8.45
CA GLY A 7 4.71 -14.33 9.60
C GLY A 7 3.25 -14.80 9.61
N SER A 8 2.82 -15.42 10.72
CA SER A 8 1.49 -16.00 10.85
C SER A 8 0.42 -14.91 11.01
N ILE A 9 -0.67 -15.03 10.24
CA ILE A 9 -1.87 -14.16 10.35
C ILE A 9 -2.40 -14.14 11.80
N LEU A 10 -2.37 -15.29 12.48
CA LEU A 10 -2.95 -15.46 13.83
C LEU A 10 -2.08 -14.83 14.93
N ARG A 11 -0.82 -14.51 14.66
CA ARG A 11 0.09 -13.88 15.64
C ARG A 11 0.08 -12.35 15.57
N GLN A 12 -0.81 -11.76 14.78
CA GLN A 12 -0.92 -10.30 14.68
C GLN A 12 -1.56 -9.69 15.94
N PRO A 13 -1.13 -8.49 16.36
CA PRO A 13 -1.66 -7.83 17.54
C PRO A 13 -3.11 -7.37 17.33
N LYS A 14 -3.82 -7.12 18.43
CA LYS A 14 -5.23 -6.68 18.41
C LYS A 14 -5.46 -5.40 17.59
N SER A 15 -4.47 -4.51 17.53
CA SER A 15 -4.50 -3.29 16.70
C SER A 15 -4.63 -3.61 15.20
N VAL A 16 -3.91 -4.61 14.71
CA VAL A 16 -3.97 -5.05 13.31
C VAL A 16 -5.34 -5.66 13.00
N TRP A 17 -5.89 -6.47 13.90
CA TRP A 17 -7.24 -7.02 13.75
C TRP A 17 -8.33 -5.93 13.78
N ALA A 18 -8.17 -4.89 14.60
CA ALA A 18 -9.10 -3.76 14.62
C ALA A 18 -9.12 -3.00 13.28
N VAL A 19 -7.95 -2.77 12.67
CA VAL A 19 -7.88 -2.12 11.36
C VAL A 19 -8.37 -3.05 10.25
N ALA A 20 -8.06 -4.35 10.33
CA ALA A 20 -8.60 -5.35 9.39
C ALA A 20 -10.13 -5.42 9.44
N PHE A 21 -10.72 -5.38 10.64
CA PHE A 21 -12.18 -5.26 10.81
C PHE A 21 -12.72 -4.00 10.14
N ALA A 22 -12.08 -2.84 10.38
CA ALA A 22 -12.45 -1.60 9.70
C ALA A 22 -12.37 -1.72 8.17
N CYS A 23 -11.36 -2.41 7.64
CA CYS A 23 -11.22 -2.69 6.21
C CYS A 23 -12.38 -3.51 5.66
N VAL A 24 -12.78 -4.59 6.34
CA VAL A 24 -13.95 -5.39 5.93
C VAL A 24 -15.16 -4.48 5.73
N ILE A 25 -15.49 -3.66 6.73
CA ILE A 25 -16.68 -2.78 6.68
C ILE A 25 -16.54 -1.69 5.61
N ALA A 26 -15.32 -1.16 5.38
CA ALA A 26 -15.08 -0.12 4.37
C ALA A 26 -15.31 -0.65 2.96
N PHE A 27 -14.73 -1.79 2.64
CA PHE A 27 -14.88 -2.43 1.33
C PHE A 27 -16.28 -2.98 1.11
N MET A 28 -16.93 -3.44 2.19
CA MET A 28 -18.34 -3.83 2.21
C MET A 28 -19.26 -2.69 1.76
N GLY A 29 -18.99 -1.46 2.24
CA GLY A 29 -19.78 -0.26 1.93
C GLY A 29 -19.83 0.11 0.44
N ILE A 30 -18.94 -0.43 -0.38
CA ILE A 30 -18.94 -0.21 -1.84
C ILE A 30 -20.10 -0.98 -2.50
N GLY A 31 -20.26 -2.27 -2.21
CA GLY A 31 -21.27 -3.15 -2.83
C GLY A 31 -22.56 -3.32 -2.02
N LEU A 32 -22.60 -2.81 -0.79
CA LEU A 32 -23.74 -2.94 0.12
C LEU A 32 -25.00 -2.18 -0.32
N VAL A 33 -24.86 -1.18 -1.20
CA VAL A 33 -25.97 -0.35 -1.68
C VAL A 33 -26.60 -0.92 -2.97
N ASP A 34 -25.89 -1.74 -3.75
CA ASP A 34 -26.40 -2.27 -5.04
C ASP A 34 -27.75 -3.01 -4.91
N PRO A 35 -27.95 -3.94 -3.96
CA PRO A 35 -29.18 -4.71 -3.87
C PRO A 35 -30.41 -3.88 -3.48
N ILE A 36 -30.20 -2.68 -2.94
CA ILE A 36 -31.28 -1.83 -2.43
C ILE A 36 -31.64 -0.68 -3.37
N LEU A 37 -30.91 -0.47 -4.47
CA LEU A 37 -31.22 0.62 -5.43
C LEU A 37 -32.68 0.56 -5.92
N PRO A 38 -33.24 -0.60 -6.31
CA PRO A 38 -34.65 -0.66 -6.72
C PRO A 38 -35.63 -0.29 -5.60
N ALA A 39 -35.31 -0.64 -4.34
CA ALA A 39 -36.14 -0.29 -3.19
C ALA A 39 -36.11 1.22 -2.90
N ILE A 40 -34.93 1.86 -2.99
CA ILE A 40 -34.78 3.31 -2.87
C ILE A 40 -35.57 4.03 -3.96
N SER A 41 -35.45 3.57 -5.22
CA SER A 41 -36.18 4.13 -6.37
C SER A 41 -37.70 4.10 -6.14
N LYS A 42 -38.22 2.96 -5.69
CA LYS A 42 -39.65 2.77 -5.41
C LYS A 42 -40.14 3.64 -4.26
N ASP A 43 -39.48 3.60 -3.11
CA ASP A 43 -39.96 4.27 -1.89
C ASP A 43 -39.83 5.80 -1.97
N LEU A 44 -38.80 6.31 -2.65
CA LEU A 44 -38.56 7.74 -2.81
C LEU A 44 -39.08 8.31 -4.14
N HIS A 45 -39.78 7.51 -4.95
CA HIS A 45 -40.32 7.89 -6.25
C HIS A 45 -39.25 8.52 -7.17
N ALA A 46 -38.03 7.99 -7.10
CA ALA A 46 -36.88 8.45 -7.87
C ALA A 46 -36.66 7.54 -9.07
N ASN A 47 -36.28 8.12 -10.21
CA ASN A 47 -35.94 7.33 -11.39
C ASN A 47 -34.59 6.60 -11.21
N PRO A 48 -34.35 5.49 -11.94
CA PRO A 48 -33.09 4.73 -11.86
C PRO A 48 -31.81 5.58 -11.92
N SER A 49 -31.74 6.54 -12.85
CA SER A 49 -30.59 7.43 -13.05
C SER A 49 -30.35 8.36 -11.87
N GLN A 50 -31.40 8.84 -11.20
CA GLN A 50 -31.30 9.58 -9.94
C GLN A 50 -30.74 8.68 -8.82
N VAL A 51 -31.20 7.44 -8.72
CA VAL A 51 -30.72 6.53 -7.67
C VAL A 51 -29.28 6.08 -7.94
N GLU A 52 -28.88 5.92 -9.19
CA GLU A 52 -27.50 5.63 -9.57
C GLU A 52 -26.52 6.77 -9.28
N LEU A 53 -27.01 8.01 -9.10
CA LEU A 53 -26.18 9.11 -8.60
C LEU A 53 -25.61 8.82 -7.20
N LEU A 54 -26.21 7.91 -6.43
CA LEU A 54 -25.64 7.45 -5.14
C LEU A 54 -24.30 6.73 -5.33
N PHE A 55 -24.11 6.05 -6.45
CA PHE A 55 -22.83 5.46 -6.85
C PHE A 55 -21.91 6.49 -7.48
N THR A 56 -22.43 7.28 -8.42
CA THR A 56 -21.66 8.32 -9.11
C THR A 56 -21.03 9.31 -8.14
N SER A 57 -21.81 9.88 -7.22
CA SER A 57 -21.33 10.85 -6.22
C SER A 57 -20.25 10.27 -5.31
N TYR A 58 -20.46 9.05 -4.80
CA TYR A 58 -19.49 8.36 -3.97
C TYR A 58 -18.18 8.09 -4.71
N MET A 59 -18.24 7.56 -5.93
CA MET A 59 -17.06 7.22 -6.72
C MET A 59 -16.30 8.47 -7.19
N LEU A 60 -17.03 9.50 -7.62
CA LEU A 60 -16.44 10.76 -8.06
C LEU A 60 -15.65 11.42 -6.92
N VAL A 61 -16.28 11.58 -5.76
CA VAL A 61 -15.62 12.21 -4.61
C VAL A 61 -14.49 11.32 -4.08
N THR A 62 -14.67 10.00 -4.05
CA THR A 62 -13.57 9.07 -3.68
C THR A 62 -12.38 9.25 -4.62
N GLY A 63 -12.61 9.25 -5.93
CA GLY A 63 -11.57 9.41 -6.95
C GLY A 63 -10.83 10.74 -6.84
N VAL A 64 -11.56 11.85 -6.77
CA VAL A 64 -10.96 13.19 -6.61
C VAL A 64 -10.18 13.30 -5.29
N ALA A 65 -10.76 12.78 -4.20
CA ALA A 65 -10.12 12.83 -2.90
C ALA A 65 -8.83 12.00 -2.85
N MET A 66 -8.70 10.90 -3.61
CA MET A 66 -7.48 10.09 -3.66
C MET A 66 -6.22 10.89 -4.05
N ILE A 67 -6.35 12.00 -4.78
CA ILE A 67 -5.20 12.88 -5.10
C ILE A 67 -4.68 13.58 -3.84
N ILE A 68 -5.57 13.98 -2.94
CA ILE A 68 -5.22 14.76 -1.74
C ILE A 68 -4.86 13.87 -0.54
N THR A 69 -5.23 12.59 -0.54
CA THR A 69 -5.04 11.70 0.62
C THR A 69 -3.59 11.57 1.05
N GLY A 70 -2.64 11.45 0.10
CA GLY A 70 -1.20 11.39 0.39
C GLY A 70 -0.67 12.70 1.01
N TRP A 71 -1.14 13.84 0.51
CA TRP A 71 -0.81 15.16 1.05
C TRP A 71 -1.34 15.37 2.47
N VAL A 72 -2.56 14.89 2.75
CA VAL A 72 -3.15 14.92 4.10
C VAL A 72 -2.38 13.99 5.03
N SER A 73 -2.24 12.72 4.63
CA SER A 73 -1.59 11.66 5.42
C SER A 73 -0.17 11.99 5.81
N SER A 74 0.62 12.57 4.90
CA SER A 74 2.00 12.98 5.21
C SER A 74 2.10 14.13 6.22
N ARG A 75 1.03 14.93 6.43
CA ARG A 75 1.04 16.07 7.37
C ARG A 75 0.48 15.73 8.76
N ILE A 76 -0.69 15.12 8.77
CA ILE A 76 -1.39 14.78 10.03
C ILE A 76 -1.06 13.37 10.52
N GLY A 77 -0.44 12.54 9.69
CA GLY A 77 -0.05 11.18 9.98
C GLY A 77 -1.11 10.14 9.60
N PRO A 78 -0.71 8.88 9.40
CA PRO A 78 -1.57 7.83 8.87
C PRO A 78 -2.73 7.48 9.84
N LYS A 79 -2.48 7.36 11.15
CA LYS A 79 -3.53 7.09 12.15
C LYS A 79 -4.61 8.17 12.16
N ARG A 80 -4.23 9.46 12.19
CA ARG A 80 -5.21 10.56 12.24
C ARG A 80 -6.02 10.65 10.95
N THR A 81 -5.40 10.37 9.81
CA THR A 81 -6.08 10.34 8.51
C THR A 81 -7.09 9.20 8.43
N LEU A 82 -6.70 8.00 8.88
CA LEU A 82 -7.59 6.84 8.98
C LEU A 82 -8.80 7.14 9.88
N LEU A 83 -8.57 7.70 11.07
CA LEU A 83 -9.62 8.08 12.01
C LEU A 83 -10.55 9.16 11.46
N ALA A 84 -10.01 10.18 10.78
CA ALA A 84 -10.82 11.18 10.10
C ALA A 84 -11.73 10.54 9.03
N GLY A 85 -11.18 9.61 8.25
CA GLY A 85 -11.96 8.82 7.29
C GLY A 85 -13.10 8.05 7.95
N LEU A 86 -12.82 7.32 9.04
CA LEU A 86 -13.80 6.60 9.84
C LEU A 86 -14.94 7.51 10.35
N VAL A 87 -14.61 8.67 10.92
CA VAL A 87 -15.62 9.61 11.43
C VAL A 87 -16.53 10.09 10.29
N LEU A 88 -15.96 10.47 9.15
CA LEU A 88 -16.74 10.91 8.00
C LEU A 88 -17.66 9.79 7.50
N ILE A 89 -17.16 8.55 7.42
CA ILE A 89 -17.99 7.39 7.04
C ILE A 89 -19.16 7.22 8.01
N VAL A 90 -18.91 7.24 9.33
CA VAL A 90 -19.96 7.07 10.35
C VAL A 90 -21.02 8.17 10.21
N VAL A 91 -20.60 9.42 10.18
CA VAL A 91 -21.51 10.58 10.12
C VAL A 91 -22.33 10.56 8.84
N PHE A 92 -21.69 10.45 7.68
CA PHE A 92 -22.40 10.51 6.41
C PHE A 92 -23.25 9.26 6.13
N SER A 93 -22.83 8.08 6.61
CA SER A 93 -23.65 6.87 6.49
C SER A 93 -24.90 6.96 7.37
N ALA A 94 -24.78 7.47 8.60
CA ALA A 94 -25.95 7.72 9.47
C ALA A 94 -26.90 8.76 8.85
N LEU A 95 -26.35 9.87 8.33
CA LEU A 95 -27.14 10.91 7.66
C LEU A 95 -27.86 10.36 6.42
N ALA A 96 -27.20 9.55 5.60
CA ALA A 96 -27.80 8.87 4.45
C ALA A 96 -28.97 7.95 4.86
N GLY A 97 -28.82 7.18 5.94
CA GLY A 97 -29.90 6.35 6.48
C GLY A 97 -31.09 7.17 7.02
N SER A 98 -30.85 8.41 7.45
CA SER A 98 -31.90 9.32 7.96
C SER A 98 -32.53 10.23 6.89
N ALA A 99 -31.98 10.26 5.68
CA ALA A 99 -32.41 11.19 4.64
C ALA A 99 -33.82 10.87 4.11
N ASN A 100 -34.63 11.90 3.85
CA ASN A 100 -36.01 11.76 3.38
C ASN A 100 -36.18 11.89 1.85
N GLY A 101 -35.09 12.10 1.12
CA GLY A 101 -35.12 12.28 -0.33
C GLY A 101 -33.82 11.85 -0.98
N VAL A 102 -33.89 11.49 -2.27
CA VAL A 102 -32.76 10.93 -3.02
C VAL A 102 -31.59 11.91 -3.09
N ASP A 103 -31.85 13.20 -3.26
CA ASP A 103 -30.82 14.25 -3.33
C ASP A 103 -29.99 14.35 -2.06
N GLY A 104 -30.65 14.21 -0.89
CA GLY A 104 -29.95 14.15 0.39
C GLY A 104 -29.02 12.94 0.47
N ILE A 105 -29.49 11.76 0.04
CA ILE A 105 -28.67 10.54 0.02
C ILE A 105 -27.49 10.70 -0.94
N ILE A 106 -27.69 11.30 -2.11
CA ILE A 106 -26.61 11.59 -3.07
C ILE A 106 -25.52 12.47 -2.43
N GLY A 107 -25.92 13.56 -1.77
CA GLY A 107 -24.98 14.46 -1.06
C GLY A 107 -24.22 13.75 0.06
N PHE A 108 -24.91 12.94 0.86
CA PHE A 108 -24.27 12.19 1.93
C PHE A 108 -23.38 11.05 1.40
N ARG A 109 -23.71 10.44 0.26
CA ARG A 109 -22.85 9.47 -0.42
C ARG A 109 -21.55 10.08 -0.93
N ALA A 110 -21.59 11.33 -1.41
CA ALA A 110 -20.37 12.10 -1.70
C ALA A 110 -19.48 12.26 -0.45
N GLY A 111 -20.06 12.71 0.68
CA GLY A 111 -19.33 12.84 1.94
C GLY A 111 -18.76 11.51 2.46
N TRP A 112 -19.51 10.42 2.31
CA TRP A 112 -19.02 9.07 2.61
C TRP A 112 -17.84 8.71 1.69
N GLY A 113 -17.91 9.00 0.38
CA GLY A 113 -16.80 8.78 -0.55
C GLY A 113 -15.50 9.48 -0.12
N LEU A 114 -15.59 10.71 0.39
CA LEU A 114 -14.44 11.43 0.96
C LEU A 114 -13.83 10.68 2.16
N GLY A 115 -14.67 10.23 3.09
CA GLY A 115 -14.23 9.43 4.24
C GLY A 115 -13.56 8.13 3.81
N ASN A 116 -14.12 7.46 2.81
CA ASN A 116 -13.58 6.22 2.26
C ASN A 116 -12.22 6.41 1.58
N ALA A 117 -12.01 7.52 0.85
CA ALA A 117 -10.72 7.83 0.26
C ALA A 117 -9.62 7.98 1.34
N LEU A 118 -9.88 8.77 2.38
CA LEU A 118 -8.94 8.97 3.50
C LEU A 118 -8.63 7.65 4.22
N PHE A 119 -9.65 6.81 4.42
CA PHE A 119 -9.51 5.50 5.02
C PHE A 119 -8.63 4.56 4.17
N ILE A 120 -9.01 4.29 2.92
CA ILE A 120 -8.32 3.33 2.04
C ILE A 120 -6.86 3.73 1.82
N ALA A 121 -6.59 5.03 1.64
CA ALA A 121 -5.23 5.51 1.39
C ALA A 121 -4.26 5.26 2.55
N THR A 122 -4.76 5.00 3.77
CA THR A 122 -3.93 4.82 4.96
C THR A 122 -4.07 3.46 5.63
N ALA A 123 -5.14 2.72 5.36
CA ALA A 123 -5.44 1.44 5.99
C ALA A 123 -4.29 0.41 5.88
N LEU A 124 -3.75 0.20 4.68
CA LEU A 124 -2.64 -0.75 4.48
C LEU A 124 -1.37 -0.30 5.21
N ALA A 125 -1.02 0.98 5.13
CA ALA A 125 0.16 1.52 5.80
C ALA A 125 0.04 1.41 7.33
N VAL A 126 -1.16 1.64 7.87
CA VAL A 126 -1.45 1.47 9.29
C VAL A 126 -1.38 0.00 9.72
N ILE A 127 -1.96 -0.92 8.94
CA ILE A 127 -1.89 -2.36 9.22
C ILE A 127 -0.45 -2.85 9.24
N VAL A 128 0.33 -2.49 8.23
CA VAL A 128 1.76 -2.88 8.13
C VAL A 128 2.58 -2.24 9.24
N GLY A 129 2.35 -0.95 9.54
CA GLY A 129 3.06 -0.24 10.59
C GLY A 129 2.73 -0.71 12.02
N ALA A 130 1.56 -1.33 12.21
CA ALA A 130 1.16 -1.92 13.49
C ALA A 130 1.50 -3.42 13.61
N ALA A 131 2.02 -4.04 12.53
CA ALA A 131 2.30 -5.47 12.50
C ALA A 131 3.51 -5.85 13.35
N SER A 132 3.31 -6.75 14.31
CA SER A 132 4.39 -7.39 15.07
C SER A 132 4.50 -8.90 14.80
N GLY A 133 3.49 -9.50 14.15
CA GLY A 133 3.49 -10.92 13.76
C GLY A 133 4.13 -11.21 12.41
N GLY A 134 4.87 -10.25 11.85
CA GLY A 134 5.45 -10.27 10.51
C GLY A 134 4.61 -9.51 9.49
N VAL A 135 5.26 -8.70 8.66
CA VAL A 135 4.63 -7.82 7.65
C VAL A 135 3.83 -8.61 6.61
N GLY A 136 4.35 -9.77 6.17
CA GLY A 136 3.68 -10.61 5.19
C GLY A 136 2.30 -11.09 5.66
N GLY A 137 2.19 -11.56 6.90
CA GLY A 137 0.91 -11.98 7.48
C GLY A 137 -0.11 -10.84 7.60
N ALA A 138 0.35 -9.61 7.88
CA ALA A 138 -0.51 -8.43 7.96
C ALA A 138 -1.06 -8.02 6.57
N ILE A 139 -0.24 -8.12 5.52
CA ILE A 139 -0.68 -7.89 4.14
C ILE A 139 -1.72 -8.94 3.74
N ILE A 140 -1.47 -10.23 4.03
CA ILE A 140 -2.44 -11.29 3.73
C ILE A 140 -3.77 -11.05 4.47
N LEU A 141 -3.72 -10.63 5.73
CA LEU A 141 -4.93 -10.29 6.48
C LEU A 141 -5.69 -9.11 5.87
N TYR A 142 -4.99 -8.08 5.39
CA TYR A 142 -5.61 -6.96 4.69
C TYR A 142 -6.31 -7.39 3.40
N GLU A 143 -5.65 -8.20 2.57
CA GLU A 143 -6.22 -8.74 1.33
C GLU A 143 -7.42 -9.65 1.62
N ALA A 144 -7.34 -10.48 2.67
CA ALA A 144 -8.46 -11.29 3.13
C ALA A 144 -9.64 -10.43 3.59
N ALA A 145 -9.38 -9.37 4.37
CA ALA A 145 -10.41 -8.41 4.79
C ALA A 145 -11.09 -7.71 3.61
N LEU A 146 -10.31 -7.33 2.59
CA LEU A 146 -10.83 -6.77 1.34
C LEU A 146 -11.74 -7.76 0.61
N GLY A 147 -11.28 -9.00 0.42
CA GLY A 147 -12.06 -10.05 -0.26
C GLY A 147 -13.36 -10.38 0.46
N VAL A 148 -13.31 -10.52 1.79
CA VAL A 148 -14.49 -10.73 2.63
C VAL A 148 -15.45 -9.55 2.54
N GLY A 149 -14.96 -8.31 2.64
CA GLY A 149 -15.78 -7.12 2.53
C GLY A 149 -16.55 -7.04 1.21
N ILE A 150 -15.85 -7.23 0.07
CA ILE A 150 -16.45 -7.20 -1.27
C ILE A 150 -17.52 -8.29 -1.43
N ALA A 151 -17.26 -9.51 -0.96
CA ALA A 151 -18.20 -10.61 -1.09
C ALA A 151 -19.43 -10.44 -0.18
N VAL A 152 -19.21 -10.14 1.10
CA VAL A 152 -20.27 -10.11 2.14
C VAL A 152 -21.14 -8.86 2.05
N GLY A 153 -20.64 -7.76 1.48
CA GLY A 153 -21.38 -6.49 1.42
C GLY A 153 -22.74 -6.54 0.74
N PRO A 154 -22.84 -7.06 -0.49
CA PRO A 154 -24.12 -7.22 -1.13
C PRO A 154 -25.06 -8.18 -0.39
N LEU A 155 -24.52 -9.24 0.25
CA LEU A 155 -25.34 -10.16 1.04
C LEU A 155 -25.99 -9.44 2.24
N LEU A 156 -25.20 -8.72 3.03
CA LEU A 156 -25.73 -7.96 4.16
C LEU A 156 -26.60 -6.79 3.71
N GLY A 157 -26.25 -6.14 2.61
CA GLY A 157 -27.06 -5.09 1.98
C GLY A 157 -28.44 -5.60 1.58
N GLY A 158 -28.52 -6.78 0.96
CA GLY A 158 -29.77 -7.42 0.59
C GLY A 158 -30.60 -7.89 1.80
N LEU A 159 -29.95 -8.45 2.83
CA LEU A 159 -30.60 -8.88 4.06
C LEU A 159 -31.21 -7.72 4.84
N LEU A 160 -30.40 -6.69 5.13
CA LEU A 160 -30.85 -5.49 5.84
C LEU A 160 -31.84 -4.69 4.99
N GLY A 161 -31.59 -4.61 3.68
CA GLY A 161 -32.46 -3.96 2.70
C GLY A 161 -33.83 -4.61 2.55
N GLY A 162 -33.93 -5.92 2.80
CA GLY A 162 -35.20 -6.64 2.85
C GLY A 162 -36.09 -6.22 4.03
N ILE A 163 -35.51 -5.68 5.11
CA ILE A 163 -36.24 -5.09 6.24
C ILE A 163 -36.55 -3.62 5.93
N SER A 164 -35.52 -2.86 5.58
CA SER A 164 -35.62 -1.46 5.15
C SER A 164 -34.39 -1.07 4.36
N TRP A 165 -34.54 -0.36 3.24
CA TRP A 165 -33.41 0.18 2.49
C TRP A 165 -32.51 1.12 3.32
N ARG A 166 -33.01 1.65 4.44
CA ARG A 166 -32.22 2.44 5.39
C ARG A 166 -31.28 1.59 6.24
N GLY A 167 -31.63 0.32 6.49
CA GLY A 167 -30.90 -0.60 7.35
C GLY A 167 -29.42 -0.74 7.01
N PRO A 168 -29.04 -0.95 5.74
CA PRO A 168 -27.64 -1.03 5.34
C PRO A 168 -26.80 0.21 5.69
N PHE A 169 -27.36 1.43 5.55
CA PHE A 169 -26.67 2.68 5.93
C PHE A 169 -26.43 2.76 7.44
N ILE A 170 -27.46 2.51 8.24
CA ILE A 170 -27.33 2.53 9.70
C ILE A 170 -26.40 1.41 10.18
N GLY A 171 -26.46 0.24 9.56
CA GLY A 171 -25.57 -0.89 9.86
C GLY A 171 -24.10 -0.54 9.65
N VAL A 172 -23.77 0.11 8.52
CA VAL A 172 -22.39 0.59 8.28
C VAL A 172 -22.00 1.63 9.32
N ALA A 173 -22.87 2.59 9.63
CA ALA A 173 -22.57 3.62 10.64
C ALA A 173 -22.21 3.01 12.01
N VAL A 174 -22.99 2.02 12.47
CA VAL A 174 -22.75 1.31 13.73
C VAL A 174 -21.44 0.51 13.69
N LEU A 175 -21.23 -0.30 12.65
CA LEU A 175 -20.03 -1.14 12.54
C LEU A 175 -18.76 -0.29 12.40
N MET A 176 -18.84 0.84 11.70
CA MET A 176 -17.73 1.80 11.61
C MET A 176 -17.49 2.58 12.89
N ALA A 177 -18.52 2.86 13.68
CA ALA A 177 -18.34 3.47 15.00
C ALA A 177 -17.61 2.51 15.95
N ILE A 178 -17.96 1.22 15.91
CA ILE A 178 -17.23 0.16 16.64
C ILE A 178 -15.77 0.09 16.17
N ALA A 179 -15.55 0.09 14.86
CA ALA A 179 -14.20 0.10 14.29
C ALA A 179 -13.40 1.35 14.72
N PHE A 180 -14.03 2.53 14.72
CA PHE A 180 -13.42 3.77 15.19
C PHE A 180 -12.97 3.67 16.65
N ILE A 181 -13.86 3.21 17.54
CA ILE A 181 -13.53 3.02 18.97
C ILE A 181 -12.38 2.03 19.12
N ALA A 182 -12.42 0.91 18.40
CA ALA A 182 -11.38 -0.11 18.44
C ALA A 182 -10.03 0.45 17.96
N VAL A 183 -9.99 1.23 16.88
CA VAL A 183 -8.75 1.83 16.37
C VAL A 183 -8.24 2.93 17.32
N VAL A 184 -9.10 3.79 17.87
CA VAL A 184 -8.69 4.84 18.82
C VAL A 184 -8.02 4.22 20.04
N THR A 185 -8.59 3.14 20.57
CA THR A 185 -8.15 2.51 21.83
C THR A 185 -6.97 1.55 21.65
N LEU A 186 -6.92 0.79 20.55
CA LEU A 186 -5.93 -0.29 20.38
C LEU A 186 -4.73 0.12 19.53
N LEU A 187 -4.86 1.08 18.61
CA LEU A 187 -3.77 1.45 17.70
C LEU A 187 -2.86 2.51 18.36
N PRO A 188 -1.57 2.25 18.60
CA PRO A 188 -0.65 3.27 19.07
C PRO A 188 -0.41 4.36 18.00
N THR A 189 0.04 5.54 18.43
CA THR A 189 0.34 6.64 17.50
C THR A 189 1.66 6.36 16.78
N SER A 190 1.62 6.19 15.46
CA SER A 190 2.83 6.01 14.64
C SER A 190 3.50 7.35 14.30
N PRO A 191 4.84 7.36 14.11
CA PRO A 191 5.56 8.53 13.62
C PRO A 191 5.03 9.02 12.27
N LYS A 192 5.16 10.33 12.01
CA LYS A 192 4.80 10.90 10.71
C LYS A 192 5.82 10.46 9.64
N PRO A 193 5.38 10.28 8.37
CA PRO A 193 6.30 10.01 7.28
C PRO A 193 7.38 11.11 7.17
N ALA A 194 8.63 10.70 6.92
CA ALA A 194 9.77 11.62 6.79
C ALA A 194 9.66 12.54 5.56
N HIS A 195 8.99 12.07 4.50
CA HIS A 195 8.78 12.82 3.26
C HIS A 195 7.35 13.33 3.13
N ARG A 196 7.19 14.58 2.68
CA ARG A 196 5.89 15.23 2.48
C ARG A 196 5.47 15.09 1.01
N SER A 197 4.37 14.40 0.77
CA SER A 197 3.81 14.28 -0.58
C SER A 197 3.24 15.63 -1.06
N SER A 198 3.43 15.91 -2.35
CA SER A 198 2.87 17.07 -3.03
C SER A 198 1.56 16.72 -3.75
N LEU A 199 0.68 17.70 -3.88
CA LEU A 199 -0.56 17.56 -4.67
C LEU A 199 -0.30 17.38 -6.16
N ALA A 200 0.87 17.81 -6.64
CA ALA A 200 1.24 17.70 -8.05
C ALA A 200 1.77 16.31 -8.43
N ASP A 201 2.15 15.47 -7.46
CA ASP A 201 2.86 14.21 -7.75
C ASP A 201 2.01 13.20 -8.54
N PRO A 202 0.71 12.99 -8.22
CA PRO A 202 -0.13 12.10 -9.03
C PRO A 202 -0.28 12.57 -10.48
N PHE A 203 -0.40 13.88 -10.70
CA PHE A 203 -0.51 14.45 -12.05
C PHE A 203 0.81 14.36 -12.83
N LYS A 204 1.94 14.58 -12.15
CA LYS A 204 3.27 14.36 -12.75
C LYS A 204 3.47 12.90 -13.12
N ALA A 205 3.02 11.97 -12.28
CA ALA A 205 3.10 10.54 -12.53
C ALA A 205 2.31 10.14 -13.79
N LEU A 206 1.12 10.72 -14.02
CA LEU A 206 0.33 10.50 -15.24
C LEU A 206 1.02 10.95 -16.54
N ARG A 207 2.12 11.71 -16.47
CA ARG A 207 2.94 12.01 -17.66
C ARG A 207 3.73 10.77 -18.13
N HIS A 208 3.92 9.77 -17.27
CA HIS A 208 4.59 8.54 -17.64
C HIS A 208 3.65 7.67 -18.50
N ARG A 209 4.06 7.37 -19.73
CA ARG A 209 3.20 6.71 -20.72
C ARG A 209 2.64 5.36 -20.23
N GLY A 210 3.43 4.56 -19.53
CA GLY A 210 2.98 3.27 -18.99
C GLY A 210 1.86 3.42 -17.96
N LEU A 211 1.99 4.40 -17.04
CA LEU A 211 0.97 4.68 -16.04
C LEU A 211 -0.27 5.31 -16.67
N LEU A 212 -0.11 6.22 -17.63
CA LEU A 212 -1.25 6.81 -18.36
C LEU A 212 -2.04 5.74 -19.11
N THR A 213 -1.37 4.85 -19.85
CA THR A 213 -2.05 3.79 -20.60
C THR A 213 -2.81 2.85 -19.66
N THR A 214 -2.18 2.41 -18.57
CA THR A 214 -2.85 1.51 -17.59
C THR A 214 -4.02 2.20 -16.89
N ALA A 215 -3.87 3.48 -16.53
CA ALA A 215 -4.93 4.29 -15.94
C ALA A 215 -6.12 4.49 -16.90
N LEU A 216 -5.86 4.80 -18.18
CA LEU A 216 -6.90 4.96 -19.19
C LEU A 216 -7.60 3.63 -19.52
N THR A 217 -6.85 2.53 -19.66
CA THR A 217 -7.44 1.19 -19.78
C THR A 217 -8.36 0.90 -18.59
N ALA A 218 -7.92 1.24 -17.37
CA ALA A 218 -8.71 1.04 -16.18
C ALA A 218 -9.95 1.93 -16.11
N LEU A 219 -9.91 3.17 -16.58
CA LEU A 219 -11.08 4.05 -16.71
C LEU A 219 -12.17 3.39 -17.56
N PHE A 220 -11.82 2.97 -18.77
CA PHE A 220 -12.76 2.39 -19.72
C PHE A 220 -13.29 1.03 -19.27
N TYR A 221 -12.42 0.22 -18.67
CA TYR A 221 -12.83 -1.00 -18.01
C TYR A 221 -13.77 -0.74 -16.83
N ASN A 222 -13.45 0.24 -15.95
CA ASN A 222 -14.31 0.56 -14.80
C ASN A 222 -15.68 1.06 -15.23
N TYR A 223 -15.76 1.76 -16.36
CA TYR A 223 -17.04 2.14 -16.93
C TYR A 223 -17.92 0.90 -17.20
N GLY A 224 -17.39 -0.09 -17.92
CA GLY A 224 -18.13 -1.34 -18.19
C GLY A 224 -18.46 -2.11 -16.92
N PHE A 225 -17.52 -2.19 -15.98
CA PHE A 225 -17.70 -2.83 -14.68
C PHE A 225 -18.86 -2.21 -13.88
N PHE A 226 -18.88 -0.88 -13.74
CA PHE A 226 -19.92 -0.21 -12.97
C PHE A 226 -21.25 -0.14 -13.71
N THR A 227 -21.26 -0.18 -15.04
CA THR A 227 -22.50 -0.38 -15.81
C THR A 227 -23.11 -1.75 -15.48
N LEU A 228 -22.28 -2.81 -15.43
CA LEU A 228 -22.73 -4.15 -15.05
C LEU A 228 -23.30 -4.19 -13.64
N LEU A 229 -22.64 -3.57 -12.65
CA LEU A 229 -23.14 -3.63 -11.28
C LEU A 229 -24.36 -2.73 -11.03
N ALA A 230 -24.32 -1.48 -11.48
CA ALA A 230 -25.32 -0.48 -11.11
C ALA A 230 -26.65 -0.65 -11.86
N TRP A 231 -26.61 -0.97 -13.17
CA TRP A 231 -27.81 -1.02 -13.99
C TRP A 231 -28.56 -2.35 -13.88
N THR A 232 -27.85 -3.46 -13.72
CA THR A 232 -28.43 -4.81 -13.76
C THR A 232 -29.54 -5.13 -12.75
N PRO A 233 -29.55 -4.56 -11.52
CA PRO A 233 -30.66 -4.73 -10.58
C PRO A 233 -32.04 -4.38 -11.13
N PHE A 234 -32.13 -3.35 -11.99
CA PHE A 234 -33.40 -2.85 -12.54
C PHE A 234 -34.09 -3.85 -13.48
N PRO A 235 -33.46 -4.37 -14.55
CA PRO A 235 -34.08 -5.35 -15.44
C PRO A 235 -34.30 -6.73 -14.80
N MET A 236 -33.56 -7.09 -13.74
CA MET A 236 -33.73 -8.37 -13.05
C MET A 236 -35.07 -8.49 -12.31
N GLY A 237 -35.61 -7.38 -11.77
CA GLY A 237 -36.86 -7.37 -11.02
C GLY A 237 -36.88 -8.37 -9.85
N LEU A 238 -35.74 -8.48 -9.15
CA LEU A 238 -35.53 -9.36 -8.01
C LEU A 238 -35.71 -8.57 -6.70
N SER A 239 -36.00 -9.28 -5.60
CA SER A 239 -36.01 -8.66 -4.27
C SER A 239 -34.59 -8.28 -3.82
N ALA A 240 -34.47 -7.37 -2.84
CA ALA A 240 -33.16 -6.97 -2.31
C ALA A 240 -32.34 -8.17 -1.80
N HIS A 241 -33.00 -9.13 -1.13
CA HIS A 241 -32.35 -10.36 -0.69
C HIS A 241 -31.81 -11.20 -1.86
N GLN A 242 -32.60 -11.37 -2.92
CA GLN A 242 -32.18 -12.12 -4.11
C GLN A 242 -31.03 -11.44 -4.84
N LEU A 243 -31.08 -10.11 -5.01
CA LEU A 243 -29.98 -9.33 -5.56
C LEU A 243 -28.71 -9.46 -4.72
N GLY A 244 -28.86 -9.44 -3.39
CA GLY A 244 -27.76 -9.65 -2.46
C GLY A 244 -27.06 -11.00 -2.66
N LEU A 245 -27.82 -12.08 -2.88
CA LEU A 245 -27.27 -13.41 -3.19
C LEU A 245 -26.55 -13.47 -4.54
N VAL A 246 -27.10 -12.82 -5.58
CA VAL A 246 -26.46 -12.77 -6.90
C VAL A 246 -25.12 -12.06 -6.83
N PHE A 247 -25.09 -10.89 -6.19
CA PHE A 247 -23.86 -10.13 -6.01
C PHE A 247 -22.89 -10.79 -5.01
N PHE A 248 -23.37 -11.54 -4.02
CA PHE A 248 -22.52 -12.39 -3.19
C PHE A 248 -21.80 -13.45 -4.03
N GLY A 249 -22.51 -14.12 -4.94
CA GLY A 249 -21.92 -15.06 -5.90
C GLY A 249 -20.86 -14.40 -6.79
N TRP A 250 -21.15 -13.21 -7.33
CA TRP A 250 -20.18 -12.39 -8.06
C TRP A 250 -18.94 -12.06 -7.22
N GLY A 251 -19.12 -11.59 -5.99
CA GLY A 251 -18.04 -11.19 -5.10
C GLY A 251 -17.17 -12.37 -4.67
N LEU A 252 -17.76 -13.54 -4.44
CA LEU A 252 -17.04 -14.78 -4.14
C LEU A 252 -16.18 -15.21 -5.34
N CYS A 253 -16.76 -15.21 -6.55
CA CYS A 253 -16.01 -15.48 -7.78
C CYS A 253 -14.84 -14.51 -7.97
N LEU A 254 -15.07 -13.21 -7.75
CA LEU A 254 -14.05 -12.17 -7.82
C LEU A 254 -12.92 -12.41 -6.81
N ALA A 255 -13.24 -12.67 -5.54
CA ALA A 255 -12.25 -12.89 -4.49
C ALA A 255 -11.41 -14.15 -4.72
N VAL A 256 -12.04 -15.23 -5.19
CA VAL A 256 -11.31 -16.48 -5.50
C VAL A 256 -10.38 -16.29 -6.69
N THR A 257 -10.85 -15.68 -7.78
CA THR A 257 -10.02 -15.55 -8.97
C THR A 257 -8.93 -14.50 -8.82
N SER A 258 -9.13 -13.44 -8.03
CA SER A 258 -8.09 -12.43 -7.76
C SER A 258 -6.89 -13.04 -7.04
N VAL A 259 -7.13 -13.85 -6.00
CA VAL A 259 -6.07 -14.40 -5.15
C VAL A 259 -5.42 -15.63 -5.78
N PHE A 260 -6.22 -16.56 -6.29
CA PHE A 260 -5.71 -17.88 -6.69
C PHE A 260 -5.47 -18.00 -8.18
N VAL A 261 -6.29 -17.37 -9.03
CA VAL A 261 -6.24 -17.62 -10.48
C VAL A 261 -5.36 -16.59 -11.18
N ALA A 262 -5.48 -15.31 -10.82
CA ALA A 262 -4.78 -14.22 -11.48
C ALA A 262 -3.24 -14.39 -11.48
N PRO A 263 -2.57 -14.69 -10.35
CA PRO A 263 -1.12 -14.86 -10.35
C PRO A 263 -0.67 -16.07 -11.19
N ARG A 264 -1.46 -17.15 -11.22
CA ARG A 264 -1.15 -18.35 -12.01
C ARG A 264 -1.25 -18.09 -13.51
N LEU A 265 -2.26 -17.34 -13.94
CA LEU A 265 -2.39 -16.93 -15.34
C LEU A 265 -1.29 -15.95 -15.75
N GLN A 266 -0.92 -15.03 -14.85
CA GLN A 266 0.19 -14.10 -15.07
C GLN A 266 1.51 -14.84 -15.34
N VAL A 267 1.87 -15.80 -14.49
CA VAL A 267 3.12 -16.58 -14.65
C VAL A 267 3.09 -17.42 -15.92
N ARG A 268 1.93 -17.99 -16.28
CA ARG A 268 1.82 -18.89 -17.43
C ARG A 268 1.75 -18.18 -18.78
N PHE A 269 1.05 -17.05 -18.86
CA PHE A 269 0.72 -16.39 -20.12
C PHE A 269 1.21 -14.94 -20.22
N GLY A 270 1.67 -14.34 -19.11
CA GLY A 270 2.01 -12.92 -19.00
C GLY A 270 0.80 -12.04 -18.68
N THR A 271 1.06 -10.88 -18.08
CA THR A 271 0.08 -9.87 -17.68
C THR A 271 -0.71 -9.36 -18.88
N VAL A 272 -0.02 -8.88 -19.92
CA VAL A 272 -0.67 -8.19 -21.05
C VAL A 272 -1.59 -9.12 -21.86
N LYS A 273 -1.14 -10.34 -22.16
CA LYS A 273 -1.96 -11.33 -22.90
C LYS A 273 -3.19 -11.73 -22.09
N THR A 274 -3.01 -11.97 -20.79
CA THR A 274 -4.13 -12.30 -19.90
C THR A 274 -5.14 -11.17 -19.82
N LEU A 275 -4.69 -9.91 -19.73
CA LEU A 275 -5.58 -8.73 -19.73
C LEU A 275 -6.41 -8.63 -21.01
N TYR A 276 -5.84 -8.89 -22.20
CA TYR A 276 -6.63 -8.88 -23.44
C TYR A 276 -7.75 -9.92 -23.42
N VAL A 277 -7.43 -11.16 -23.04
CA VAL A 277 -8.41 -12.25 -23.01
C VAL A 277 -9.52 -11.92 -22.01
N VAL A 278 -9.15 -11.52 -20.79
CA VAL A 278 -10.11 -11.27 -19.73
C VAL A 278 -10.98 -10.05 -20.01
N GLN A 279 -10.44 -8.96 -20.55
CA GLN A 279 -11.26 -7.81 -20.97
C GLN A 279 -12.16 -8.16 -22.15
N GLY A 280 -11.71 -9.00 -23.08
CA GLY A 280 -12.56 -9.53 -24.15
C GLY A 280 -13.74 -10.34 -23.61
N LEU A 281 -13.49 -11.18 -22.59
CA LEU A 281 -14.54 -11.94 -21.91
C LEU A 281 -15.52 -11.05 -21.13
N ILE A 282 -15.04 -9.97 -20.52
CA ILE A 282 -15.92 -8.95 -19.87
C ILE A 282 -16.79 -8.26 -20.92
N ALA A 283 -16.21 -7.82 -22.04
CA ALA A 283 -16.97 -7.19 -23.13
C ALA A 283 -18.01 -8.15 -23.71
N LEU A 284 -17.65 -9.42 -23.93
CA LEU A 284 -18.58 -10.46 -24.36
C LEU A 284 -19.71 -10.68 -23.34
N THR A 285 -19.39 -10.71 -22.05
CA THR A 285 -20.40 -10.86 -20.99
C THR A 285 -21.40 -9.70 -21.03
N LEU A 286 -20.94 -8.47 -21.20
CA LEU A 286 -21.79 -7.30 -21.38
C LEU A 286 -22.67 -7.40 -22.65
N VAL A 287 -22.13 -7.88 -23.78
CA VAL A 287 -22.94 -8.14 -24.99
C VAL A 287 -24.01 -9.19 -24.73
N VAL A 288 -23.67 -10.29 -24.05
CA VAL A 288 -24.62 -11.35 -23.66
C VAL A 288 -25.72 -10.79 -22.76
N MET A 289 -25.38 -9.90 -21.83
CA MET A 289 -26.38 -9.21 -21.00
C MET A 289 -27.28 -8.31 -21.85
N GLY A 290 -26.72 -7.55 -22.80
CA GLY A 290 -27.49 -6.72 -23.72
C GLY A 290 -28.50 -7.51 -24.54
N VAL A 291 -28.07 -8.63 -25.15
CA VAL A 291 -28.95 -9.53 -25.92
C VAL A 291 -29.98 -10.20 -25.01
N GLY A 292 -29.54 -10.65 -23.83
CA GLY A 292 -30.33 -11.39 -22.85
C GLY A 292 -31.04 -10.54 -21.81
N THR A 293 -31.23 -9.23 -22.03
CA THR A 293 -31.73 -8.31 -21.00
C THR A 293 -33.09 -8.70 -20.44
N GLN A 294 -33.93 -9.36 -21.26
CA GLN A 294 -35.26 -9.84 -20.85
C GLN A 294 -35.21 -11.15 -20.03
N SER A 295 -34.09 -11.86 -20.05
CA SER A 295 -33.90 -13.13 -19.37
C SER A 295 -33.22 -12.92 -18.02
N LYS A 296 -34.00 -13.04 -16.94
CA LYS A 296 -33.48 -12.97 -15.56
C LYS A 296 -32.35 -13.96 -15.32
N LEU A 297 -32.49 -15.19 -15.83
CA LEU A 297 -31.47 -16.22 -15.69
C LEU A 297 -30.16 -15.81 -16.39
N THR A 298 -30.25 -15.23 -17.59
CA THR A 298 -29.08 -14.77 -18.33
C THR A 298 -28.35 -13.67 -17.55
N LEU A 299 -29.08 -12.70 -17.01
CA LEU A 299 -28.48 -11.63 -16.20
C LEU A 299 -27.84 -12.17 -14.92
N ILE A 300 -28.49 -13.10 -14.21
CA ILE A 300 -27.95 -13.70 -12.97
C ILE A 300 -26.64 -14.42 -13.25
N LEU A 301 -26.64 -15.31 -14.25
CA LEU A 301 -25.45 -16.09 -14.61
C LEU A 301 -24.33 -15.17 -15.12
N ALA A 302 -24.67 -14.16 -15.94
CA ALA A 302 -23.69 -13.22 -16.47
C ALA A 302 -23.03 -12.39 -15.36
N VAL A 303 -23.78 -11.93 -14.35
CA VAL A 303 -23.21 -11.20 -13.20
C VAL A 303 -22.24 -12.09 -12.43
N ILE A 304 -22.63 -13.32 -12.09
CA ILE A 304 -21.76 -14.24 -11.33
C ILE A 304 -20.49 -14.56 -12.14
N ILE A 305 -20.64 -14.89 -13.43
CA ILE A 305 -19.52 -15.19 -14.34
C ILE A 305 -18.61 -13.97 -14.50
N ALA A 306 -19.16 -12.76 -14.60
CA ALA A 306 -18.36 -11.54 -14.66
C ALA A 306 -17.42 -11.42 -13.46
N GLY A 307 -17.85 -11.87 -12.27
CA GLY A 307 -17.01 -11.88 -11.07
C GLY A 307 -15.68 -12.59 -11.29
N LEU A 308 -15.69 -13.73 -11.99
CA LEU A 308 -14.49 -14.51 -12.32
C LEU A 308 -13.48 -13.66 -13.12
N PHE A 309 -13.96 -12.96 -14.15
CA PHE A 309 -13.12 -12.16 -15.03
C PHE A 309 -12.65 -10.86 -14.35
N LEU A 310 -13.53 -10.23 -13.58
CA LEU A 310 -13.26 -8.98 -12.88
C LEU A 310 -12.19 -9.16 -11.80
N GLY A 311 -12.19 -10.29 -11.08
CA GLY A 311 -11.15 -10.62 -10.10
C GLY A 311 -9.76 -10.74 -10.73
N ILE A 312 -9.66 -11.40 -11.88
CA ILE A 312 -8.40 -11.51 -12.63
C ILE A 312 -7.96 -10.12 -13.12
N ASN A 313 -8.85 -9.38 -13.77
CA ASN A 313 -8.51 -8.09 -14.36
C ASN A 313 -8.08 -7.06 -13.31
N ASN A 314 -8.81 -6.93 -12.19
CA ASN A 314 -8.46 -5.97 -11.13
C ASN A 314 -7.06 -6.24 -10.55
N THR A 315 -6.72 -7.51 -10.34
CA THR A 315 -5.42 -7.92 -9.80
C THR A 315 -4.29 -7.55 -10.75
N LEU A 316 -4.41 -7.96 -12.01
CA LEU A 316 -3.37 -7.76 -13.02
C LEU A 316 -3.19 -6.29 -13.39
N ILE A 317 -4.27 -5.50 -13.51
CA ILE A 317 -4.15 -4.06 -13.75
C ILE A 317 -3.43 -3.39 -12.58
N THR A 318 -3.82 -3.70 -11.34
CA THR A 318 -3.20 -3.08 -10.16
C THR A 318 -1.71 -3.41 -10.07
N GLN A 319 -1.33 -4.66 -10.33
CA GLN A 319 0.08 -5.05 -10.42
C GLN A 319 0.82 -4.33 -11.55
N ALA A 320 0.20 -4.20 -12.73
CA ALA A 320 0.79 -3.49 -13.85
C ALA A 320 1.06 -2.02 -13.51
N VAL A 321 0.11 -1.35 -12.86
CA VAL A 321 0.24 0.05 -12.42
C VAL A 321 1.43 0.24 -11.48
N MET A 322 1.61 -0.68 -10.52
CA MET A 322 2.72 -0.60 -9.55
C MET A 322 4.11 -0.76 -10.20
N LYS A 323 4.17 -1.27 -11.43
CA LYS A 323 5.42 -1.47 -12.20
C LYS A 323 5.54 -0.55 -13.43
N ALA A 324 4.47 0.14 -13.82
CA ALA A 324 4.40 0.85 -15.10
C ALA A 324 5.13 2.22 -15.11
N ALA A 325 5.54 2.73 -13.96
CA ALA A 325 6.28 3.98 -13.84
C ALA A 325 7.26 3.95 -12.66
N PRO A 326 8.44 4.59 -12.79
CA PRO A 326 9.43 4.72 -11.71
C PRO A 326 9.03 5.84 -10.74
N VAL A 327 7.84 5.72 -10.16
CA VAL A 327 7.31 6.65 -9.16
C VAL A 327 6.98 5.89 -7.88
N GLU A 328 6.89 6.60 -6.76
CA GLU A 328 6.51 5.97 -5.50
C GLU A 328 5.14 5.29 -5.62
N ARG A 329 5.02 4.07 -5.07
CA ARG A 329 3.79 3.26 -5.15
C ARG A 329 2.53 4.01 -4.69
N PRO A 330 2.55 4.80 -3.59
CA PRO A 330 1.39 5.60 -3.19
C PRO A 330 0.98 6.64 -4.24
N VAL A 331 1.95 7.27 -4.91
CA VAL A 331 1.71 8.25 -5.98
C VAL A 331 1.13 7.58 -7.22
N ALA A 332 1.70 6.45 -7.66
CA ALA A 332 1.16 5.65 -8.76
C ALA A 332 -0.29 5.22 -8.48
N SER A 333 -0.54 4.71 -7.27
CA SER A 333 -1.85 4.23 -6.84
C SER A 333 -2.90 5.35 -6.82
N ALA A 334 -2.54 6.53 -6.29
CA ALA A 334 -3.42 7.70 -6.28
C ALA A 334 -3.76 8.18 -7.69
N ALA A 335 -2.75 8.33 -8.55
CA ALA A 335 -2.92 8.74 -9.95
C ALA A 335 -3.82 7.79 -10.73
N TYR A 336 -3.52 6.50 -10.65
CA TYR A 336 -4.31 5.43 -11.25
C TYR A 336 -5.75 5.40 -10.74
N SER A 337 -5.92 5.44 -9.41
CA SER A 337 -7.25 5.34 -8.79
C SER A 337 -8.12 6.53 -9.16
N PHE A 338 -7.57 7.75 -9.18
CA PHE A 338 -8.28 8.95 -9.64
C PHE A 338 -8.88 8.75 -11.03
N VAL A 339 -8.05 8.36 -12.00
CA VAL A 339 -8.49 8.15 -13.40
C VAL A 339 -9.48 6.99 -13.49
N ARG A 340 -9.22 5.88 -12.81
CA ARG A 340 -10.10 4.70 -12.79
C ARG A 340 -11.49 5.03 -12.25
N PHE A 341 -11.56 5.76 -11.13
CA PHE A 341 -12.83 6.10 -10.48
C PHE A 341 -13.68 7.08 -11.27
N ILE A 342 -13.10 7.89 -12.17
CA ILE A 342 -13.88 8.72 -13.10
C ILE A 342 -14.77 7.84 -13.99
N GLY A 343 -14.22 6.73 -14.52
CA GLY A 343 -15.00 5.76 -15.29
C GLY A 343 -16.15 5.16 -14.48
N GLY A 344 -15.87 4.79 -13.22
CA GLY A 344 -16.88 4.27 -12.30
C GLY A 344 -17.89 5.31 -11.79
N ALA A 345 -17.57 6.60 -11.86
CA ALA A 345 -18.48 7.67 -11.52
C ALA A 345 -19.46 7.96 -12.68
N ILE A 346 -18.97 8.02 -13.92
CA ILE A 346 -19.81 8.35 -15.07
C ILE A 346 -20.76 7.19 -15.43
N ALA A 347 -20.28 5.96 -15.31
CA ALA A 347 -21.00 4.78 -15.78
C ALA A 347 -22.40 4.57 -15.19
N PRO A 348 -22.61 4.58 -13.85
CA PRO A 348 -23.93 4.37 -13.25
C PRO A 348 -24.96 5.34 -13.82
N PHE A 349 -24.79 6.65 -13.58
CA PHE A 349 -25.74 7.66 -14.07
C PHE A 349 -26.03 7.58 -15.58
N LEU A 350 -24.99 7.36 -16.41
CA LEU A 350 -25.17 7.26 -17.85
C LEU A 350 -25.89 5.96 -18.24
N ALA A 351 -25.61 4.85 -17.56
CA ALA A 351 -26.33 3.60 -17.73
C ALA A 351 -27.82 3.77 -17.43
N GLY A 352 -28.18 4.43 -16.32
CA GLY A 352 -29.57 4.78 -16.00
C GLY A 352 -30.21 5.62 -17.07
N LYS A 353 -29.54 6.69 -17.52
CA LYS A 353 -30.10 7.56 -18.54
C LYS A 353 -30.35 6.85 -19.87
N LEU A 354 -29.42 6.00 -20.30
CA LEU A 354 -29.57 5.21 -21.52
C LEU A 354 -30.69 4.15 -21.37
N GLY A 355 -30.75 3.51 -20.20
CA GLY A 355 -31.73 2.50 -19.87
C GLY A 355 -33.16 3.03 -19.78
N GLU A 356 -33.34 4.19 -19.15
CA GLU A 356 -34.63 4.88 -19.00
C GLU A 356 -35.16 5.44 -20.31
N ASN A 357 -34.32 6.17 -21.06
CA ASN A 357 -34.79 7.03 -22.15
C ASN A 357 -34.70 6.39 -23.53
N ILE A 358 -33.93 5.30 -23.68
CA ILE A 358 -33.70 4.66 -24.98
C ILE A 358 -34.09 3.19 -24.94
N SER A 359 -33.35 2.35 -24.21
CA SER A 359 -33.73 0.95 -24.02
C SER A 359 -32.95 0.29 -22.87
N PRO A 360 -33.54 -0.70 -22.18
CA PRO A 360 -32.85 -1.43 -21.11
C PRO A 360 -31.57 -2.17 -21.53
N ASN A 361 -31.42 -2.45 -22.83
CA ASN A 361 -30.31 -3.23 -23.39
C ASN A 361 -29.07 -2.36 -23.68
N LEU A 362 -29.30 -1.08 -24.03
CA LEU A 362 -28.26 -0.16 -24.50
C LEU A 362 -27.12 0.07 -23.51
N PRO A 363 -27.36 0.20 -22.19
CA PRO A 363 -26.28 0.37 -21.22
C PRO A 363 -25.21 -0.72 -21.34
N PHE A 364 -25.62 -1.97 -21.52
CA PHE A 364 -24.69 -3.09 -21.64
C PHE A 364 -23.84 -3.01 -22.91
N TYR A 365 -24.42 -2.61 -24.04
CA TYR A 365 -23.67 -2.42 -25.29
C TYR A 365 -22.68 -1.26 -25.19
N VAL A 366 -23.08 -0.15 -24.58
CA VAL A 366 -22.17 1.00 -24.34
C VAL A 366 -21.04 0.58 -23.40
N GLY A 367 -21.35 -0.15 -22.32
CA GLY A 367 -20.37 -0.72 -21.43
C GLY A 367 -19.38 -1.63 -22.16
N ALA A 368 -19.86 -2.53 -23.03
CA ALA A 368 -19.02 -3.39 -23.84
C ALA A 368 -18.11 -2.59 -24.78
N GLY A 369 -18.66 -1.57 -25.45
CA GLY A 369 -17.91 -0.65 -26.30
C GLY A 369 -16.80 0.08 -25.53
N CYS A 370 -17.08 0.55 -24.32
CA CYS A 370 -16.07 1.14 -23.44
C CYS A 370 -14.96 0.12 -23.11
N VAL A 371 -15.29 -1.12 -22.74
CA VAL A 371 -14.27 -2.14 -22.47
C VAL A 371 -13.42 -2.42 -23.72
N VAL A 372 -14.01 -2.45 -24.91
CA VAL A 372 -13.27 -2.56 -26.18
C VAL A 372 -12.33 -1.37 -26.39
N ILE A 373 -12.75 -0.14 -26.09
CA ILE A 373 -11.85 1.03 -26.10
C ILE A 373 -10.70 0.81 -25.10
N GLY A 374 -10.97 0.28 -23.91
CA GLY A 374 -9.96 -0.09 -22.92
C GLY A 374 -8.91 -1.08 -23.45
N ILE A 375 -9.35 -2.08 -24.22
CA ILE A 375 -8.50 -3.05 -24.93
C ILE A 375 -7.63 -2.35 -25.99
N LEU A 376 -8.20 -1.43 -26.78
CA LEU A 376 -7.47 -0.67 -27.80
C LEU A 376 -6.42 0.25 -27.16
N VAL A 377 -6.76 0.90 -26.03
CA VAL A 377 -5.82 1.69 -25.24
C VAL A 377 -4.69 0.80 -24.72
N LEU A 378 -5.01 -0.39 -24.18
CA LEU A 378 -4.00 -1.35 -23.72
C LEU A 378 -3.06 -1.76 -24.87
N ALA A 379 -3.61 -1.99 -26.07
CA ALA A 379 -2.85 -2.27 -27.28
C ALA A 379 -1.88 -1.16 -27.68
N SER A 380 -2.28 0.11 -27.50
CA SER A 380 -1.43 1.26 -27.80
C SER A 380 -0.17 1.34 -26.92
N GLY A 381 -0.21 0.77 -25.70
CA GLY A 381 0.91 0.76 -24.75
C GLY A 381 1.62 -0.59 -24.62
N ARG A 382 1.32 -1.57 -25.49
CA ARG A 382 1.87 -2.94 -25.40
C ARG A 382 3.40 -3.00 -25.24
N LYS A 383 4.12 -2.11 -25.92
CA LYS A 383 5.60 -2.07 -25.89
C LYS A 383 6.13 -1.59 -24.54
N VAL A 384 5.43 -0.65 -23.92
CA VAL A 384 5.79 -0.11 -22.60
C VAL A 384 5.44 -1.11 -21.50
N LEU A 385 4.33 -1.82 -21.67
CA LEU A 385 3.83 -2.79 -20.69
C LEU A 385 4.47 -4.18 -20.81
N ALA A 386 5.15 -4.49 -21.92
CA ALA A 386 5.89 -5.75 -22.09
C ALA A 386 6.95 -5.95 -20.99
N ARG A 387 7.46 -4.85 -20.42
CA ARG A 387 8.46 -4.86 -19.34
C ARG A 387 7.87 -5.08 -17.94
N VAL A 388 6.54 -5.08 -17.79
CA VAL A 388 5.88 -5.30 -16.48
C VAL A 388 6.12 -6.72 -15.95
N ASP A 389 6.24 -7.67 -16.86
CA ASP A 389 6.49 -9.08 -16.55
C ASP A 389 7.99 -9.43 -16.53
N GLU A 390 8.87 -8.50 -16.93
CA GLU A 390 10.30 -8.70 -16.77
C GLU A 390 10.58 -8.87 -15.27
N PRO A 391 11.47 -9.82 -14.90
CA PRO A 391 11.98 -9.88 -13.54
C PRO A 391 12.43 -8.48 -13.17
N GLU A 392 11.97 -7.99 -12.03
CA GLU A 392 12.52 -6.75 -11.47
C GLU A 392 14.03 -6.96 -11.47
N GLU A 393 14.77 -6.13 -12.23
CA GLU A 393 16.22 -6.11 -12.09
C GLU A 393 16.45 -6.07 -10.60
N PRO A 394 17.16 -7.06 -10.02
CA PRO A 394 17.37 -7.09 -8.59
C PRO A 394 17.80 -5.67 -8.24
N ALA A 395 17.02 -4.99 -7.39
CA ALA A 395 17.45 -3.70 -6.87
C ALA A 395 18.91 -3.92 -6.53
N PRO A 396 19.84 -3.16 -7.15
CA PRO A 396 21.26 -3.50 -7.16
C PRO A 396 21.56 -3.98 -5.78
N SER A 397 22.01 -5.23 -5.69
CA SER A 397 22.22 -5.84 -4.39
C SER A 397 22.97 -4.81 -3.58
N PRO A 398 22.79 -4.69 -2.26
CA PRO A 398 23.76 -3.98 -1.46
C PRO A 398 25.20 -4.48 -1.73
N ALA A 399 25.42 -5.53 -2.53
CA ALA A 399 26.69 -5.94 -3.12
C ALA A 399 27.11 -5.24 -4.43
N ASP A 400 26.23 -4.64 -5.23
CA ASP A 400 26.60 -4.05 -6.55
C ASP A 400 27.18 -2.62 -6.44
N ALA A 401 27.12 -2.00 -5.25
CA ALA A 401 28.06 -0.98 -4.77
C ALA A 401 27.84 -0.69 -3.27
N GLY A 402 27.80 -1.72 -2.42
CA GLY A 402 27.60 -1.49 -0.98
C GLY A 402 28.73 -0.72 -0.35
N ARG A 403 28.37 0.16 0.57
CA ARG A 403 29.31 0.84 1.47
C ARG A 403 29.24 0.19 2.83
N LEU A 404 30.28 -0.56 3.21
CA LEU A 404 30.46 -1.02 4.57
C LEU A 404 30.66 0.21 5.47
N LEU A 405 29.82 0.40 6.48
CA LEU A 405 30.02 1.48 7.44
C LEU A 405 31.02 0.99 8.49
N VAL A 406 32.13 1.71 8.63
CA VAL A 406 33.20 1.38 9.60
C VAL A 406 33.30 2.52 10.59
N ALA A 407 32.91 2.27 11.83
CA ALA A 407 33.06 3.23 12.92
C ALA A 407 34.43 3.03 13.58
N VAL A 408 35.23 4.09 13.65
CA VAL A 408 36.59 4.05 14.24
C VAL A 408 36.76 5.08 15.35
N ASP A 409 37.47 4.68 16.39
CA ASP A 409 37.99 5.55 17.44
C ASP A 409 39.45 5.96 17.15
N ALA A 410 39.98 6.88 17.94
CA ALA A 410 41.40 7.27 17.91
C ALA A 410 42.33 6.24 18.57
N GLY A 411 41.78 5.12 19.06
CA GLY A 411 42.53 4.11 19.80
C GLY A 411 43.37 3.20 18.89
N PRO A 412 44.34 2.46 19.47
CA PRO A 412 45.12 1.47 18.73
C PRO A 412 44.27 0.32 18.14
N ALA A 413 43.03 0.14 18.64
CA ALA A 413 42.03 -0.77 18.09
C ALA A 413 41.58 -0.36 16.67
N GLY A 414 41.54 0.94 16.36
CA GLY A 414 41.10 1.47 15.07
C GLY A 414 41.89 0.92 13.88
N THR A 415 43.19 0.66 14.02
CA THR A 415 44.00 0.07 12.94
C THR A 415 43.54 -1.36 12.58
N ALA A 416 43.27 -2.18 13.60
CA ALA A 416 42.81 -3.56 13.40
C ALA A 416 41.41 -3.60 12.77
N VAL A 417 40.55 -2.65 13.17
CA VAL A 417 39.21 -2.46 12.62
C VAL A 417 39.26 -2.14 11.12
N VAL A 418 40.08 -1.16 10.73
CA VAL A 418 40.24 -0.74 9.34
C VAL A 418 40.81 -1.86 8.48
N ARG A 419 41.81 -2.59 8.96
CA ARG A 419 42.40 -3.74 8.24
C ARG A 419 41.37 -4.84 7.96
N HIS A 420 40.65 -5.30 8.98
CA HIS A 420 39.63 -6.35 8.80
C HIS A 420 38.44 -5.85 7.97
N ALA A 421 38.06 -4.57 8.10
CA ALA A 421 37.07 -3.98 7.22
C ALA A 421 37.52 -3.99 5.76
N ALA A 422 38.80 -3.71 5.49
CA ALA A 422 39.39 -3.80 4.15
C ALA A 422 39.33 -5.23 3.60
N GLU A 423 39.65 -6.24 4.41
CA GLU A 423 39.57 -7.65 4.00
C GLU A 423 38.13 -8.09 3.68
N VAL A 424 37.17 -7.72 4.54
CA VAL A 424 35.75 -8.01 4.33
C VAL A 424 35.24 -7.30 3.09
N ALA A 425 35.62 -6.03 2.90
CA ALA A 425 35.24 -5.23 1.73
C ALA A 425 35.82 -5.81 0.43
N ALA A 426 37.11 -6.14 0.42
CA ALA A 426 37.79 -6.73 -0.74
C ALA A 426 37.20 -8.10 -1.13
N ARG A 427 36.94 -8.99 -0.15
CA ARG A 427 36.33 -10.31 -0.41
C ARG A 427 34.91 -10.22 -0.94
N ARG A 428 34.17 -9.16 -0.61
CA ARG A 428 32.76 -8.98 -0.96
C ARG A 428 32.53 -7.95 -2.08
N GLY A 429 33.58 -7.35 -2.63
CA GLY A 429 33.48 -6.30 -3.64
C GLY A 429 32.82 -5.01 -3.15
N LEU A 430 32.92 -4.70 -1.85
CA LEU A 430 32.30 -3.52 -1.24
C LEU A 430 33.26 -2.33 -1.18
N SER A 431 32.69 -1.12 -1.16
CA SER A 431 33.39 0.11 -0.78
C SER A 431 33.25 0.35 0.73
N VAL A 432 34.06 1.22 1.31
CA VAL A 432 34.03 1.53 2.75
C VAL A 432 33.66 2.99 2.97
N HIS A 433 32.72 3.24 3.88
CA HIS A 433 32.46 4.57 4.42
C HIS A 433 32.96 4.61 5.86
N LEU A 434 33.98 5.42 6.12
CA LEU A 434 34.60 5.54 7.44
C LEU A 434 33.92 6.66 8.24
N LEU A 435 33.42 6.34 9.43
CA LEU A 435 32.79 7.29 10.33
C LEU A 435 33.64 7.41 11.59
N HIS A 436 34.17 8.60 11.82
CA HIS A 436 34.82 8.94 13.08
C HIS A 436 33.90 9.85 13.89
N VAL A 437 33.56 9.45 15.12
CA VAL A 437 32.68 10.23 15.99
C VAL A 437 33.54 10.94 17.01
N ARG A 438 33.55 12.28 16.94
CA ARG A 438 34.19 13.13 17.93
C ARG A 438 33.24 13.35 19.10
N GLU A 439 33.70 12.99 20.29
CA GLU A 439 32.97 13.21 21.52
C GLU A 439 33.20 14.64 22.04
N THR A 440 32.11 15.28 22.46
CA THR A 440 32.11 16.58 23.12
C THR A 440 31.62 16.40 24.55
N GLU A 441 32.42 16.83 25.51
CA GLU A 441 32.08 16.83 26.93
C GLU A 441 31.52 18.21 27.31
N VAL A 442 30.41 18.23 28.05
CA VAL A 442 29.78 19.46 28.50
C VAL A 442 30.28 19.76 29.90
N VAL A 443 31.14 20.78 30.05
CA VAL A 443 31.67 21.23 31.34
C VAL A 443 31.03 22.58 31.68
N GLY A 444 30.02 22.55 32.55
CA GLY A 444 29.19 23.72 32.84
C GLY A 444 28.23 24.04 31.69
N ASP A 445 28.20 25.30 31.24
CA ASP A 445 27.38 25.76 30.08
C ASP A 445 28.14 25.70 28.73
N ALA A 446 29.37 25.16 28.71
CA ALA A 446 30.21 25.12 27.51
C ALA A 446 30.44 23.66 27.04
N ALA A 447 30.17 23.41 25.76
CA ALA A 447 30.55 22.16 25.10
C ALA A 447 32.02 22.25 24.65
N VAL A 448 32.88 21.39 25.19
CA VAL A 448 34.30 21.32 24.86
C VAL A 448 34.56 20.00 24.11
N ALA A 449 35.16 20.07 22.93
CA ALA A 449 35.55 18.88 22.18
C ALA A 449 36.75 18.21 22.85
N LEU A 450 36.67 16.89 23.06
CA LEU A 450 37.75 16.10 23.68
C LEU A 450 38.96 15.92 22.74
N GLU A 451 38.78 16.18 21.45
CA GLU A 451 39.80 16.11 20.40
C GLU A 451 39.72 17.36 19.51
N GLY A 452 40.87 17.87 19.04
CA GLY A 452 40.91 19.00 18.11
C GLY A 452 40.49 18.62 16.70
N ASP A 453 39.81 19.53 15.98
CA ASP A 453 39.39 19.33 14.58
C ASP A 453 40.52 18.86 13.66
N ALA A 454 41.74 19.36 13.88
CA ALA A 454 42.92 19.00 13.10
C ALA A 454 43.42 17.57 13.37
N ASP A 455 43.19 17.03 14.57
CA ASP A 455 43.58 15.67 14.94
C ASP A 455 42.61 14.65 14.33
N ALA A 456 41.31 14.92 14.46
CA ALA A 456 40.26 14.09 13.86
C ALA A 456 40.37 14.03 12.32
N GLN A 457 40.71 15.14 11.68
CA GLN A 457 40.96 15.18 10.22
C GLN A 457 42.20 14.40 9.82
N ARG A 458 43.29 14.47 10.61
CA ARG A 458 44.50 13.68 10.37
C ARG A 458 44.23 12.19 10.50
N LEU A 459 43.57 11.78 11.58
CA LEU A 459 43.19 10.38 11.80
C LEU A 459 42.33 9.84 10.66
N LEU A 460 41.28 10.57 10.25
CA LEU A 460 40.43 10.19 9.13
C LEU A 460 41.23 10.04 7.83
N ALA A 461 42.12 10.99 7.54
CA ALA A 461 42.95 10.96 6.33
C ALA A 461 43.91 9.76 6.32
N GLU A 462 44.54 9.43 7.45
CA GLU A 462 45.42 8.28 7.60
C GLU A 462 44.67 6.96 7.36
N ARG A 463 43.49 6.78 7.97
CA ARG A 463 42.68 5.55 7.78
C ARG A 463 42.13 5.40 6.37
N LEU A 464 41.75 6.49 5.73
CA LEU A 464 41.36 6.46 4.33
C LEU A 464 42.54 6.11 3.40
N ALA A 465 43.75 6.58 3.73
CA ALA A 465 44.96 6.19 3.00
C ALA A 465 45.27 4.69 3.16
N GLU A 466 45.10 4.12 4.35
CA GLU A 466 45.26 2.68 4.60
C GLU A 466 44.28 1.83 3.76
N LEU A 467 43.00 2.20 3.71
CA LEU A 467 42.00 1.52 2.90
C LEU A 467 42.32 1.58 1.39
N ARG A 468 42.78 2.74 0.92
CA ARG A 468 43.17 2.94 -0.49
C ARG A 468 44.43 2.14 -0.83
N ALA A 469 45.41 2.08 0.07
CA ALA A 469 46.60 1.27 -0.10
C ALA A 469 46.27 -0.24 -0.17
N ALA A 470 45.22 -0.68 0.53
CA ALA A 470 44.68 -2.03 0.45
C ALA A 470 43.82 -2.29 -0.82
N GLY A 471 43.71 -1.32 -1.74
CA GLY A 471 42.94 -1.45 -2.98
C GLY A 471 41.43 -1.29 -2.82
N VAL A 472 40.96 -0.81 -1.66
CA VAL A 472 39.52 -0.64 -1.37
C VAL A 472 39.12 0.83 -1.59
N SER A 473 38.03 1.05 -2.34
CA SER A 473 37.46 2.38 -2.52
C SER A 473 36.84 2.87 -1.21
N ALA A 474 37.28 4.04 -0.72
CA ALA A 474 36.86 4.57 0.57
C ALA A 474 36.66 6.09 0.59
N ASP A 475 35.58 6.51 1.25
CA ASP A 475 35.29 7.88 1.68
C ASP A 475 34.95 7.90 3.18
N GLY A 476 34.86 9.08 3.79
CA GLY A 476 34.56 9.15 5.22
C GLY A 476 34.19 10.53 5.71
N GLU A 477 33.70 10.59 6.93
CA GLU A 477 33.22 11.80 7.57
C GLU A 477 33.53 11.82 9.08
N ILE A 478 33.56 13.02 9.63
CA ILE A 478 33.65 13.26 11.07
C ILE A 478 32.29 13.75 11.55
N ALA A 479 31.73 13.11 12.56
CA ALA A 479 30.50 13.53 13.19
C ALA A 479 30.77 13.95 14.63
N ALA A 480 30.07 14.98 15.11
CA ALA A 480 30.13 15.38 16.51
C ALA A 480 28.96 14.76 17.29
N SER A 481 29.24 14.20 18.47
CA SER A 481 28.23 13.75 19.42
C SER A 481 28.49 14.35 20.79
N THR A 482 27.43 14.72 21.49
CA THR A 482 27.44 14.89 22.94
C THR A 482 27.80 13.52 23.54
N GLY A 483 28.79 13.46 24.44
CA GLY A 483 29.53 12.24 24.80
C GLY A 483 28.76 11.11 25.52
N THR A 484 27.46 10.93 25.30
CA THR A 484 26.73 9.78 25.82
C THR A 484 26.77 8.61 24.83
N HIS A 485 27.06 7.41 25.32
CA HIS A 485 27.17 6.21 24.49
C HIS A 485 25.91 5.89 23.64
N PRO A 486 24.67 6.06 24.13
CA PRO A 486 23.47 5.84 23.31
C PRO A 486 23.33 6.85 22.16
N GLU A 487 23.79 8.09 22.32
CA GLU A 487 23.76 9.10 21.26
C GLU A 487 24.76 8.77 20.15
N VAL A 488 25.97 8.33 20.52
CA VAL A 488 26.98 7.82 19.58
C VAL A 488 26.45 6.61 18.81
N ALA A 489 25.88 5.62 19.52
CA ALA A 489 25.31 4.43 18.91
C ALA A 489 24.17 4.77 17.93
N ARG A 490 23.27 5.68 18.32
CA ARG A 490 22.18 6.15 17.46
C ARG A 490 22.70 6.85 16.22
N LEU A 491 23.73 7.68 16.35
CA LEU A 491 24.36 8.37 15.22
C LEU A 491 24.98 7.37 14.21
N ILE A 492 25.67 6.34 14.71
CA ILE A 492 26.22 5.26 13.88
C ILE A 492 25.10 4.52 13.15
N LEU A 493 24.03 4.13 13.85
CA LEU A 493 22.91 3.39 13.28
C LEU A 493 22.12 4.23 12.25
N ASP A 494 21.84 5.50 12.55
CA ASP A 494 21.18 6.43 11.63
C ASP A 494 22.03 6.62 10.36
N ARG A 495 23.36 6.69 10.50
CA ARG A 495 24.26 6.80 9.36
C ARG A 495 24.27 5.53 8.53
N ALA A 496 24.25 4.36 9.17
CA ALA A 496 24.13 3.09 8.47
C ALA A 496 22.83 3.06 7.63
N VAL A 497 21.71 3.50 8.21
CA VAL A 497 20.41 3.62 7.51
C VAL A 497 20.51 4.52 6.29
N LYS A 498 21.07 5.72 6.44
CA LYS A 498 21.23 6.67 5.32
C LYS A 498 22.10 6.11 4.18
N LEU A 499 23.14 5.36 4.52
CA LEU A 499 24.07 4.78 3.55
C LEU A 499 23.59 3.46 2.95
N ALA A 500 22.44 2.93 3.40
CA ALA A 500 22.00 1.58 3.08
C ALA A 500 23.10 0.51 3.30
N ALA A 501 23.97 0.73 4.31
CA ALA A 501 25.15 -0.10 4.54
C ALA A 501 24.78 -1.57 4.83
N PRO A 502 25.37 -2.57 4.14
CA PRO A 502 25.01 -3.97 4.32
C PRO A 502 25.42 -4.53 5.69
N ALA A 503 26.41 -3.91 6.35
CA ALA A 503 26.81 -4.20 7.71
C ALA A 503 27.49 -2.98 8.35
N VAL A 504 27.57 -2.98 9.67
CA VAL A 504 28.36 -2.03 10.46
C VAL A 504 29.57 -2.78 11.03
N VAL A 505 30.75 -2.18 10.96
CA VAL A 505 31.98 -2.68 11.58
C VAL A 505 32.37 -1.75 12.71
N ILE A 506 32.63 -2.31 13.88
CA ILE A 506 33.06 -1.58 15.07
C ILE A 506 34.14 -2.38 15.82
N GLY A 507 35.09 -1.68 16.45
CA GLY A 507 36.08 -2.32 17.33
C GLY A 507 35.52 -2.61 18.72
N SER A 508 35.99 -3.67 19.37
CA SER A 508 35.84 -3.79 20.82
C SER A 508 36.78 -2.80 21.48
N SER A 509 36.24 -1.95 22.35
CA SER A 509 37.02 -0.94 23.08
C SER A 509 37.96 -1.60 24.08
N SER A 510 39.26 -1.32 24.00
CA SER A 510 40.28 -1.80 24.94
C SER A 510 40.49 -0.83 26.10
N HIS A 511 39.51 -0.70 27.00
CA HIS A 511 39.73 -0.04 28.30
C HIS A 511 39.99 -1.10 29.38
N THR A 512 41.26 -1.47 29.57
CA THR A 512 41.72 -2.30 30.69
C THR A 512 41.70 -1.50 31.99
N GLY A 513 40.61 -1.57 32.76
CA GLY A 513 40.48 -0.94 34.08
C GLY A 513 39.08 -1.12 34.68
N LEU A 514 38.85 -0.72 35.95
CA LEU A 514 37.53 -0.81 36.62
C LEU A 514 36.41 0.02 35.95
N HIS A 515 36.75 0.91 35.00
CA HIS A 515 35.80 1.57 34.08
C HIS A 515 35.42 0.71 32.85
N GLY A 516 36.14 -0.38 32.57
CA GLY A 516 35.90 -1.30 31.45
C GLY A 516 34.63 -2.15 31.58
N LEU A 517 34.07 -2.29 32.79
CA LEU A 517 32.74 -2.88 33.00
C LEU A 517 31.61 -1.97 32.47
N LEU A 518 31.90 -0.68 32.23
CA LEU A 518 30.97 0.31 31.67
C LEU A 518 31.36 0.74 30.23
N GLY A 519 32.59 0.44 29.79
CA GLY A 519 33.12 0.76 28.45
C GLY A 519 32.54 -0.07 27.30
N GLY A 520 31.75 -1.12 27.58
CA GLY A 520 31.05 -1.92 26.57
C GLY A 520 29.80 -1.26 25.97
N SER A 521 29.52 0.00 26.28
CA SER A 521 28.19 0.56 26.11
C SER A 521 27.85 1.07 24.70
N VAL A 522 28.79 1.56 23.87
CA VAL A 522 28.47 1.89 22.46
C VAL A 522 28.29 0.61 21.63
N VAL A 523 29.21 -0.35 21.77
CA VAL A 523 29.12 -1.64 21.05
C VAL A 523 27.86 -2.40 21.46
N ALA A 524 27.54 -2.46 22.76
CA ALA A 524 26.30 -3.09 23.24
C ALA A 524 25.06 -2.37 22.70
N GLU A 525 25.02 -1.05 22.72
CA GLU A 525 23.89 -0.27 22.20
C GLU A 525 23.71 -0.45 20.69
N VAL A 526 24.81 -0.44 19.92
CA VAL A 526 24.79 -0.73 18.48
C VAL A 526 24.33 -2.16 18.22
N SER A 527 24.86 -3.16 18.94
CA SER A 527 24.47 -4.56 18.76
C SER A 527 23.01 -4.84 19.16
N GLN A 528 22.51 -4.18 20.20
CA GLN A 528 21.15 -4.34 20.69
C GLN A 528 20.11 -3.70 19.75
N HIS A 529 20.45 -2.56 19.12
CA HIS A 529 19.51 -1.76 18.33
C HIS A 529 19.76 -1.81 16.81
N ALA A 530 20.78 -2.53 16.35
CA ALA A 530 21.05 -2.67 14.92
C ALA A 530 19.99 -3.52 14.20
N GLY A 531 19.31 -2.93 13.21
CA GLY A 531 18.47 -3.66 12.26
C GLY A 531 19.26 -4.38 11.15
N ARG A 532 20.58 -4.57 11.30
CA ARG A 532 21.50 -5.11 10.28
C ARG A 532 22.69 -5.81 10.94
N PRO A 533 23.45 -6.64 10.21
CA PRO A 533 24.64 -7.30 10.76
C PRO A 533 25.67 -6.30 11.32
N VAL A 534 26.19 -6.61 12.51
CA VAL A 534 27.28 -5.87 13.16
C VAL A 534 28.49 -6.81 13.29
N LEU A 535 29.63 -6.40 12.72
CA LEU A 535 30.91 -7.09 12.91
C LEU A 535 31.68 -6.37 14.03
N ILE A 536 31.90 -7.08 15.12
CA ILE A 536 32.72 -6.60 16.24
C ILE A 536 34.11 -7.19 16.06
N ILE A 537 35.12 -6.34 15.97
CA ILE A 537 36.51 -6.75 15.81
C ILE A 537 37.19 -6.64 17.16
N ASP A 538 37.70 -7.76 17.66
CA ASP A 538 38.48 -7.78 18.89
C ASP A 538 39.99 -7.64 18.59
N PRO A 539 40.64 -6.50 18.92
CA PRO A 539 42.06 -6.31 18.69
C PRO A 539 42.93 -7.26 19.54
N ALA A 540 42.41 -7.83 20.62
CA ALA A 540 43.13 -8.78 21.47
C ALA A 540 43.21 -10.19 20.87
N ALA A 541 42.29 -10.56 19.97
CA ALA A 541 42.28 -11.85 19.31
C ALA A 541 43.48 -12.04 18.35
N ASP A 542 44.04 -10.94 17.83
CA ASP A 542 45.23 -10.93 16.97
C ASP A 542 46.56 -11.16 17.73
N LYS A 543 46.54 -11.19 19.07
CA LYS A 543 47.76 -11.38 19.89
C LYS A 543 48.07 -12.84 20.23
N LEU A 544 47.28 -13.80 19.75
CA LEU A 544 47.59 -15.23 19.91
C LEU A 544 48.50 -15.71 18.77
N SER A 545 49.81 -15.56 19.00
CA SER A 545 50.91 -16.17 18.23
C SER A 545 50.79 -17.71 18.19
N PRO A 546 51.41 -18.40 17.20
CA PRO A 546 51.09 -19.79 16.85
C PRO A 546 51.53 -20.77 17.94
N VAL A 547 50.66 -21.73 18.27
CA VAL A 547 51.08 -22.95 18.96
C VAL A 547 51.90 -23.77 17.96
N THR A 548 53.22 -23.60 18.02
CA THR A 548 54.21 -24.57 17.56
C THR A 548 54.18 -25.78 18.50
N GLY A 549 53.97 -26.99 17.96
CA GLY A 549 54.09 -28.26 18.68
C GLY A 549 52.96 -29.23 18.37
#